data_AF-A0A356WZ33-F1
#
_entry.id   AF-A0A356WZ33-F1
#
_cell.length_a   1.000
_cell.length_b   1.000
_cell.length_c   1.000
_cell.angle_alpha   90.00
_cell.angle_beta   90.00
_cell.angle_gamma   90.00
#
_symmetry.space_group_name_H-M   'P 1'
#
loop_
_entity.id
_entity.type
_entity.pdbx_description
1 polymer ?
#
loop_
_entity_poly.entity_id
_entity_poly.type
_entity_poly.pdbx_seq_one_letter_code
_entity_poly.pdbx_strand_id
1 'polypeptide(L)'
;MRVSYSPGYVADIPDEHIFPMKKFSGLHAYLTQKGTVSNSEVVQPSMADISNLITAHTARYANAVWTGELDRKEIRRMGLPWSKSLAVRSRLAVQGTINAGLMALQDGLAGNLAGGTR
;
A
#
# COMPACT_ATOMS: atom_id res chain seq x y z
N MET A 1 -7.30 -10.73 15.09
CA MET A 1 -7.63 -9.50 14.33
C MET A 1 -7.10 -9.66 12.92
N ARG A 2 -7.94 -9.50 11.89
CA ARG A 2 -7.46 -9.55 10.51
C ARG A 2 -6.61 -8.34 10.15
N VAL A 3 -5.58 -8.56 9.36
CA VAL A 3 -4.74 -7.50 8.79
C VAL A 3 -4.55 -7.70 7.30
N SER A 4 -4.45 -6.60 6.55
CA SER A 4 -4.13 -6.67 5.12
C SER A 4 -2.64 -6.44 4.88
N TYR A 5 -2.03 -7.37 4.14
CA TYR A 5 -0.61 -7.35 3.81
C TYR A 5 -0.33 -7.96 2.44
N SER A 6 0.62 -7.38 1.70
CA SER A 6 1.18 -7.99 0.50
C SER A 6 2.70 -7.87 0.51
N PRO A 7 3.46 -8.87 0.02
CA PRO A 7 4.87 -8.71 -0.31
C PRO A 7 5.13 -7.52 -1.26
N GLY A 8 4.16 -7.18 -2.12
CA GLY A 8 4.22 -6.03 -3.02
C GLY A 8 4.13 -4.65 -2.33
N TYR A 9 4.09 -4.60 -1.00
CA TYR A 9 4.20 -3.36 -0.23
C TYR A 9 5.62 -2.77 -0.22
N VAL A 10 6.62 -3.55 -0.65
CA VAL A 10 7.99 -3.09 -0.87
C VAL A 10 8.13 -2.75 -2.35
N ALA A 11 8.34 -1.46 -2.63
CA ALA A 11 8.65 -0.99 -3.98
C ALA A 11 10.16 -0.89 -4.18
N ASP A 12 10.61 -1.03 -5.42
CA ASP A 12 12.00 -0.80 -5.79
C ASP A 12 12.21 0.71 -5.87
N ILE A 13 13.01 1.21 -4.94
CA ILE A 13 13.49 2.58 -4.87
C ILE A 13 15.02 2.54 -4.75
N PRO A 14 15.74 3.60 -5.18
CA PRO A 14 17.20 3.66 -5.04
C PRO A 14 17.65 3.37 -3.61
N ASP A 15 18.75 2.65 -3.45
CA ASP A 15 19.25 2.22 -2.13
C ASP A 15 19.61 3.40 -1.22
N GLU A 16 19.98 4.55 -1.80
CA GLU A 16 20.27 5.79 -1.07
C GLU A 16 19.00 6.50 -0.57
N HIS A 17 17.81 6.04 -0.96
CA HIS A 17 16.56 6.69 -0.58
C HIS A 17 16.19 6.41 0.89
N ILE A 18 15.91 7.47 1.65
CA ILE A 18 15.63 7.41 3.09
C ILE A 18 14.31 6.71 3.49
N PHE A 19 13.52 6.22 2.53
CA PHE A 19 12.19 5.69 2.82
C PHE A 19 12.32 4.21 3.23
N PRO A 20 11.95 3.84 4.46
CA PRO A 20 12.23 2.50 5.00
C PRO A 20 11.20 1.46 4.49
N MET A 21 11.20 1.13 3.20
CA MET A 21 10.23 0.19 2.59
C MET A 21 10.21 -1.17 3.30
N LYS A 22 11.37 -1.67 3.72
CA LYS A 22 11.52 -2.97 4.41
C LYS A 22 10.79 -3.04 5.76
N LYS A 23 10.33 -1.90 6.32
CA LYS A 23 9.56 -1.91 7.58
C LYS A 23 8.25 -2.69 7.46
N PHE A 24 7.65 -2.75 6.26
CA PHE A 24 6.36 -3.41 6.08
C PHE A 24 6.48 -4.94 6.16
N SER A 25 7.45 -5.51 5.47
CA SER A 25 7.76 -6.94 5.58
C SER A 25 8.28 -7.30 6.97
N GLY A 26 9.09 -6.43 7.58
CA GLY A 26 9.55 -6.57 8.96
C GLY A 26 8.40 -6.59 9.98
N LEU A 27 7.41 -5.69 9.84
CA LEU A 27 6.25 -5.64 10.70
C LEU A 27 5.38 -6.89 10.57
N HIS A 28 5.12 -7.35 9.34
CA HIS A 28 4.40 -8.60 9.09
C HIS A 28 5.11 -9.78 9.76
N ALA A 29 6.41 -9.94 9.52
CA ALA A 29 7.21 -11.02 10.11
C ALA A 29 7.18 -10.96 11.64
N TYR A 30 7.33 -9.76 12.23
CA TYR A 30 7.29 -9.56 13.67
C TYR A 30 5.95 -9.97 14.28
N LEU A 31 4.83 -9.53 13.71
CA LEU A 31 3.48 -9.85 14.22
C LEU A 31 3.18 -11.34 14.14
N THR A 32 3.57 -11.99 13.03
CA THR A 32 3.37 -13.43 12.85
C THR A 32 4.26 -14.25 13.78
N GLN A 33 5.54 -13.89 13.93
CA GLN A 33 6.46 -14.59 14.83
C GLN A 33 6.03 -14.46 16.30
N LYS A 34 5.45 -13.32 16.69
CA LYS A 34 4.91 -13.10 18.03
C LYS A 34 3.56 -13.75 18.28
N GLY A 35 2.93 -14.33 17.25
CA GLY A 35 1.58 -14.89 17.34
C GLY A 35 0.49 -13.85 17.57
N THR A 36 0.79 -12.55 17.37
CA THR A 36 -0.21 -11.48 17.46
C THR A 36 -1.20 -11.54 16.31
N VAL A 37 -0.75 -12.00 15.15
CA VAL A 37 -1.56 -12.28 13.96
C VAL A 37 -1.15 -13.65 13.45
N SER A 38 -2.11 -14.55 13.26
CA SER A 38 -1.87 -15.84 12.61
C SER A 38 -1.84 -15.69 11.08
N ASN A 39 -1.19 -16.61 10.37
CA ASN A 39 -1.15 -16.57 8.91
C ASN A 39 -2.55 -16.60 8.26
N SER A 40 -3.54 -17.23 8.89
CA SER A 40 -4.93 -17.24 8.41
C SER A 40 -5.67 -15.92 8.60
N GLU A 41 -5.16 -15.01 9.44
CA GLU A 41 -5.70 -13.67 9.63
C GLU A 41 -5.08 -12.63 8.70
N VAL A 42 -4.08 -13.03 7.89
CA VAL A 42 -3.44 -12.16 6.90
C VAL A 42 -4.22 -12.24 5.59
N VAL A 43 -4.84 -11.12 5.20
CA VAL A 43 -5.61 -11.01 3.96
C VAL A 43 -4.82 -10.25 2.92
N GLN A 44 -4.41 -10.95 1.85
CA GLN A 44 -3.67 -10.32 0.77
C GLN A 44 -4.60 -9.42 -0.07
N PRO A 45 -4.28 -8.12 -0.24
CA PRO A 45 -5.08 -7.24 -1.09
C PRO A 45 -4.82 -7.53 -2.57
N SER A 46 -5.87 -7.35 -3.37
CA SER A 46 -5.75 -7.14 -4.81
C SER A 46 -5.27 -5.70 -5.10
N MET A 47 -4.99 -5.37 -6.36
CA MET A 47 -4.80 -3.97 -6.73
C MET A 47 -6.15 -3.24 -6.69
N ALA A 48 -6.19 -2.08 -6.04
CA ALA A 48 -7.39 -1.24 -6.05
C ALA A 48 -7.77 -0.86 -7.48
N ASP A 49 -9.05 -0.95 -7.82
CA ASP A 49 -9.58 -0.49 -9.11
C ASP A 49 -9.41 1.02 -9.29
N ILE A 50 -9.23 1.46 -10.53
CA ILE A 50 -9.11 2.88 -10.85
C ILE A 50 -10.35 3.65 -10.37
N SER A 51 -11.54 3.05 -10.47
CA SER A 51 -12.79 3.62 -9.96
C SER A 51 -12.71 3.99 -8.47
N ASN A 52 -12.04 3.18 -7.65
CA ASN A 52 -11.83 3.48 -6.24
C ASN A 52 -10.83 4.62 -6.06
N LEU A 53 -9.77 4.69 -6.88
CA LEU A 53 -8.77 5.76 -6.79
C LEU A 53 -9.35 7.13 -7.15
N ILE A 54 -10.24 7.18 -8.15
CA ILE A 54 -10.82 8.45 -8.63
C ILE A 54 -11.88 9.04 -7.67
N THR A 55 -12.25 8.31 -6.61
CA THR A 55 -13.09 8.88 -5.54
C THR A 55 -12.35 9.94 -4.71
N ALA A 56 -11.01 9.88 -4.67
CA ALA A 56 -10.15 10.81 -3.93
C ALA A 56 -9.18 11.59 -4.82
N HIS A 57 -8.90 11.10 -6.03
CA HIS A 57 -7.94 11.70 -6.96
C HIS A 57 -8.58 12.03 -8.31
N THR A 58 -7.97 12.94 -9.07
CA THR A 58 -8.38 13.13 -10.46
C THR A 58 -8.07 11.89 -11.30
N ALA A 59 -8.92 11.57 -12.29
CA ALA A 59 -8.69 10.46 -13.21
C ALA A 59 -7.34 10.57 -13.93
N ARG A 60 -6.95 11.79 -14.34
CA ARG A 60 -5.64 12.05 -14.96
C ARG A 60 -4.50 11.62 -14.03
N TYR A 61 -4.51 12.08 -12.77
CA TYR A 61 -3.44 11.76 -11.83
C TYR A 61 -3.39 10.25 -11.51
N ALA A 62 -4.54 9.62 -11.25
CA ALA A 62 -4.59 8.19 -10.97
C ALA A 62 -4.02 7.35 -12.13
N ASN A 63 -4.35 7.71 -13.38
CA ASN A 63 -3.79 7.08 -14.56
C ASN A 63 -2.29 7.37 -14.71
N ALA A 64 -1.86 8.63 -14.54
CA ALA A 64 -0.45 9.01 -14.65
C ALA A 64 0.45 8.29 -13.65
N VAL A 65 0.00 8.07 -12.40
CA VAL A 65 0.72 7.22 -11.43
C VAL A 65 0.89 5.79 -11.95
N TRP A 66 -0.14 5.25 -12.62
CA TRP A 66 -0.11 3.88 -13.15
C TRP A 66 0.76 3.73 -14.40
N THR A 67 0.72 4.71 -15.30
CA THR A 67 1.41 4.71 -16.61
C THR A 67 2.82 5.27 -16.56
N GLY A 68 3.15 6.07 -15.54
CA GLY A 68 4.45 6.76 -15.43
C GLY A 68 4.48 8.11 -16.14
N GLU A 69 3.32 8.69 -16.41
CA GLU A 69 3.16 9.97 -17.11
C GLU A 69 3.05 11.16 -16.15
N LEU A 70 3.55 11.00 -14.92
CA LEU A 70 3.61 12.08 -13.94
C LEU A 70 4.59 13.16 -14.41
N ASP A 71 4.19 14.42 -14.25
CA ASP A 71 5.11 15.52 -14.53
C ASP A 71 6.18 15.66 -13.42
N ARG A 72 7.21 16.47 -13.69
CA ARG A 72 8.31 16.70 -12.73
C ARG A 72 7.83 17.29 -11.40
N LYS A 73 6.79 18.12 -11.41
CA LYS A 73 6.23 18.75 -10.20
C LYS A 73 5.46 17.71 -9.37
N GLU A 74 4.74 16.81 -10.02
CA GLU A 74 4.02 15.70 -9.40
C GLU A 74 4.97 14.68 -8.77
N ILE A 75 6.02 14.26 -9.50
CA ILE A 75 7.05 13.37 -8.95
C ILE A 75 7.73 14.02 -7.74
N ARG A 76 8.10 15.31 -7.84
CA ARG A 76 8.68 16.06 -6.73
C ARG A 76 7.73 16.15 -5.53
N ARG A 77 6.43 16.34 -5.76
CA ARG A 77 5.41 16.39 -4.70
C ARG A 77 5.20 15.02 -4.05
N MET A 78 5.25 13.94 -4.83
CA MET A 78 5.16 12.57 -4.34
C MET A 78 6.36 12.19 -3.46
N GLY A 79 7.51 12.86 -3.64
CA GLY A 79 8.69 12.69 -2.78
C GLY A 79 9.37 11.32 -2.93
N LEU A 80 8.98 10.56 -3.95
CA LEU A 80 9.57 9.27 -4.31
C LEU A 80 9.81 9.25 -5.82
N PRO A 81 10.91 8.65 -6.29
CA PRO A 81 11.09 8.42 -7.71
C PRO A 81 10.01 7.47 -8.20
N TRP A 82 9.40 7.79 -9.35
CA TRP A 82 8.42 6.89 -9.93
C TRP A 82 9.10 5.60 -10.42
N SER A 83 8.46 4.47 -10.13
CA SER A 83 8.77 3.17 -10.69
C SER A 83 7.48 2.37 -10.85
N LYS A 84 7.47 1.36 -11.72
CA LYS A 84 6.28 0.51 -11.87
C LYS A 84 5.96 -0.23 -10.57
N SER A 85 6.97 -0.66 -9.81
CA SER A 85 6.77 -1.30 -8.51
C SER A 85 6.22 -0.33 -7.47
N LEU A 86 6.57 0.96 -7.51
CA LEU A 86 5.91 1.98 -6.68
C LEU A 86 4.43 2.13 -7.02
N ALA A 87 4.06 2.14 -8.31
CA ALA A 87 2.66 2.22 -8.73
C ALA A 87 1.85 1.01 -8.26
N VAL A 88 2.42 -0.20 -8.38
CA VAL A 88 1.82 -1.45 -7.89
C VAL A 88 1.65 -1.40 -6.36
N ARG A 89 2.72 -1.06 -5.64
CA ARG A 89 2.69 -0.87 -4.18
C ARG A 89 1.56 0.05 -3.77
N SER A 90 1.44 1.22 -4.39
CA SER A 90 0.44 2.23 -4.04
C SER A 90 -0.98 1.68 -4.21
N ARG A 91 -1.28 0.97 -5.30
CA ARG A 91 -2.60 0.35 -5.51
C ARG A 91 -2.90 -0.76 -4.50
N LEU A 92 -1.90 -1.58 -4.16
CA LEU A 92 -2.03 -2.62 -3.13
C LEU A 92 -2.27 -2.00 -1.76
N ALA A 93 -1.54 -0.94 -1.39
CA ALA A 93 -1.68 -0.26 -0.11
C ALA A 93 -3.05 0.43 0.04
N VAL A 94 -3.58 1.02 -1.05
CA VAL A 94 -4.95 1.56 -1.05
C VAL A 94 -5.96 0.45 -0.82
N GLN A 95 -5.89 -0.65 -1.57
CA GLN A 95 -6.81 -1.78 -1.35
C GLN A 95 -6.66 -2.40 0.03
N GLY A 96 -5.44 -2.47 0.57
CA GLY A 96 -5.20 -2.92 1.93
C GLY A 96 -5.92 -2.07 2.97
N THR A 97 -6.04 -0.76 2.72
CA THR A 97 -6.80 0.17 3.57
C THR A 97 -8.30 -0.05 3.45
N ILE A 98 -8.79 -0.27 2.22
CA ILE A 98 -10.20 -0.63 1.98
C ILE A 98 -10.54 -1.94 2.69
N ASN A 99 -9.70 -2.97 2.54
CA ASN A 99 -9.84 -4.24 3.24
C ASN A 99 -9.87 -4.04 4.75
N ALA A 100 -8.94 -3.28 5.32
CA ALA A 100 -8.92 -3.00 6.75
C ALA A 100 -10.23 -2.35 7.23
N GLY A 101 -10.77 -1.38 6.48
CA GLY A 101 -12.07 -0.78 6.79
C GLY A 101 -13.21 -1.80 6.76
N LEU A 102 -13.32 -2.60 5.69
CA LEU A 102 -14.36 -3.61 5.55
C LEU A 102 -14.27 -4.71 6.61
N MET A 103 -13.07 -5.16 6.94
CA MET A 103 -12.83 -6.17 7.97
C MET A 103 -13.14 -5.61 9.37
N ALA A 104 -12.80 -4.35 9.64
CA ALA A 104 -13.11 -3.72 10.92
C ALA A 104 -14.63 -3.58 11.14
N LEU A 105 -15.42 -3.34 10.09
CA LEU A 105 -16.88 -3.34 10.18
C LEU A 105 -17.46 -4.70 10.58
N GLN A 106 -16.77 -5.80 10.24
CA GLN A 106 -17.20 -7.16 10.56
C GLN A 106 -16.67 -7.64 11.92
N ASP A 107 -15.40 -7.34 12.21
CA ASP A 107 -14.66 -7.92 13.34
C ASP A 107 -14.54 -6.94 14.52
N GLY A 108 -14.96 -5.69 14.36
CA GLY A 108 -14.75 -4.59 15.31
C GLY A 108 -13.34 -3.98 15.26
N LEU A 109 -12.35 -4.71 14.75
CA LEU A 109 -10.96 -4.24 14.63
C LEU A 109 -10.23 -4.95 13.48
N ALA A 110 -9.53 -4.19 12.65
CA ALA A 110 -8.63 -4.69 11.63
C ALA A 110 -7.57 -3.63 11.26
N GLY A 111 -6.54 -4.04 10.52
CA GLY A 111 -5.43 -3.14 10.15
C GLY A 111 -4.89 -3.33 8.72
N ASN A 112 -4.19 -2.32 8.21
CA ASN A 112 -3.38 -2.41 6.99
C ASN A 112 -1.90 -2.21 7.35
N LEU A 113 -1.05 -3.16 7.01
CA LEU A 113 0.36 -3.10 7.38
C LEU A 113 1.19 -2.10 6.54
N ALA A 114 0.64 -1.49 5.49
CA ALA A 114 1.29 -0.42 4.72
C ALA A 114 0.44 0.84 4.48
N GLY A 115 -0.56 1.09 5.33
CA GLY A 115 -1.40 2.28 5.27
C GLY A 115 -0.67 3.58 5.63
N GLY A 116 -1.37 4.70 5.54
CA GLY A 116 -0.89 6.02 6.02
C GLY A 116 0.25 6.63 5.20
N THR A 117 0.41 6.23 3.94
CA THR A 117 1.34 6.90 3.02
C THR A 117 0.75 8.26 2.64
N ARG A 118 1.51 9.34 2.87
CA ARG A 118 1.17 10.71 2.45
C ARG A 118 1.72 11.02 1.07
#